data_AF-A0AAX1ILQ9-F1
#
_entry.id   AF-A0AAX1ILQ9-F1
#
_cell.length_a   1.000
_cell.length_b   1.000
_cell.length_c   1.000
_cell.angle_alpha   90.00
_cell.angle_beta   90.00
_cell.angle_gamma   90.00
#
_symmetry.space_group_name_H-M   'P 1'
#
loop_
_entity.id
_entity.type
_entity.pdbx_description
1 polymer ?
#
loop_
_entity_poly.entity_id
_entity_poly.type
_entity_poly.pdbx_seq_one_letter_code
_entity_poly.pdbx_strand_id
1 'polypeptide(L)'
;MQRRQPRRTQPGSALALYAGLTAILLATSACQSIQLPPRDLVSPDGGYATLLRGPSSHLKISTVSVLPGPESSEYPNRSIECGWSSVATRLLWADGALSAMQASQLCEAAARSAGLPLQANGQERTPVHYQLTIVSDGGGIWRQLPGPERPGQVVSFWFPSSPDADSLRRRVIATTAHEFQHIATALSGQPRRGRQREPDAYLAGACAQLLIEGTLARANLPGGHDPRADPFLPSAARSSAHAGSTTGAALLRFFGDADTLHINEGGRHLVQHCHETIGFPLQQ
;
A
#
# COMPACT_ATOMS: atom_id res chain seq x y z
N MET A 1 -48.24 -44.60 -1.20
CA MET A 1 -48.17 -43.18 -0.78
C MET A 1 -46.74 -42.69 -0.88
N GLN A 2 -46.43 -41.91 -1.92
CA GLN A 2 -45.16 -41.20 -2.08
C GLN A 2 -45.15 -39.98 -1.14
N ARG A 3 -44.08 -39.77 -0.37
CA ARG A 3 -43.76 -38.46 0.20
C ARG A 3 -42.37 -38.03 -0.27
N ARG A 4 -42.37 -36.88 -0.96
CA ARG A 4 -41.23 -36.18 -1.55
C ARG A 4 -40.31 -35.62 -0.46
N GLN A 5 -39.02 -35.53 -0.80
CA GLN A 5 -37.96 -34.83 -0.05
C GLN A 5 -38.29 -33.34 0.17
N PRO A 6 -37.52 -32.66 1.04
CA PRO A 6 -36.54 -31.76 0.43
C PRO A 6 -35.11 -31.98 0.94
N ARG A 7 -34.20 -32.00 -0.04
CA ARG A 7 -32.74 -31.97 0.12
C ARG A 7 -32.32 -30.84 1.05
N ARG A 8 -31.58 -31.19 2.11
CA ARG A 8 -30.80 -30.26 2.92
C ARG A 8 -29.62 -29.80 2.07
N THR A 9 -29.69 -28.60 1.53
CA THR A 9 -28.54 -27.89 0.96
C THR A 9 -27.58 -27.53 2.08
N GLN A 10 -26.38 -28.11 2.05
CA GLN A 10 -25.23 -27.60 2.79
C GLN A 10 -24.92 -26.19 2.26
N PRO A 11 -24.77 -25.16 3.10
CA PRO A 11 -24.10 -23.94 2.68
C PRO A 11 -22.61 -24.29 2.55
N GLY A 12 -22.17 -24.45 1.30
CA GLY A 12 -20.77 -24.62 0.96
C GLY A 12 -19.96 -23.44 1.46
N SER A 13 -18.90 -23.76 2.19
CA SER A 13 -17.80 -22.87 2.50
C SER A 13 -17.18 -22.36 1.20
N ALA A 14 -17.40 -21.10 0.87
CA ALA A 14 -16.67 -20.38 -0.16
C ALA A 14 -16.00 -19.16 0.49
N LEU A 15 -15.01 -19.44 1.35
CA LEU A 15 -13.98 -18.48 1.69
C LEU A 15 -13.09 -18.33 0.45
N ALA A 16 -13.52 -17.49 -0.48
CA ALA A 16 -12.63 -16.96 -1.49
C ALA A 16 -11.70 -15.97 -0.79
N LEU A 17 -10.44 -16.36 -0.63
CA LEU A 17 -9.35 -15.51 -0.17
C LEU A 17 -9.10 -14.43 -1.23
N TYR A 18 -9.74 -13.27 -1.07
CA TYR A 18 -9.50 -12.09 -1.90
C TYR A 18 -8.30 -11.32 -1.37
N ALA A 19 -7.10 -11.71 -1.78
CA ALA A 19 -5.89 -10.91 -1.60
C ALA A 19 -5.73 -9.96 -2.81
N GLY A 20 -6.26 -8.75 -2.68
CA GLY A 20 -6.15 -7.72 -3.71
C GLY A 20 -5.96 -6.35 -3.07
N LEU A 21 -4.73 -5.82 -3.12
CA LEU A 21 -4.46 -4.42 -2.83
C LEU A 21 -5.10 -3.57 -3.94
N THR A 22 -6.18 -2.84 -3.63
CA THR A 22 -6.77 -1.84 -4.52
C THR A 22 -6.24 -0.46 -4.12
N ALA A 23 -5.15 -0.02 -4.74
CA ALA A 23 -4.79 1.40 -4.72
C ALA A 23 -5.77 2.18 -5.62
N ILE A 24 -6.24 3.36 -5.20
CA ILE A 24 -7.15 4.20 -5.99
C ILE A 24 -6.40 5.46 -6.37
N LEU A 25 -5.69 5.46 -7.50
CA LEU A 25 -5.05 6.69 -7.97
C LEU A 25 -5.99 7.59 -8.77
N LEU A 26 -6.26 8.78 -8.22
CA LEU A 26 -6.93 9.85 -8.94
C LEU A 26 -5.92 10.92 -9.34
N ALA A 27 -5.47 10.83 -10.59
CA ALA A 27 -4.89 11.96 -11.29
C ALA A 27 -6.01 12.76 -11.96
N THR A 28 -6.66 13.67 -11.21
CA THR A 28 -7.56 14.67 -11.80
C THR A 28 -6.98 16.07 -11.61
N SER A 29 -6.65 16.71 -12.73
CA SER A 29 -6.49 18.16 -12.84
C SER A 29 -7.87 18.81 -12.82
N ALA A 30 -8.59 18.74 -11.70
CA ALA A 30 -9.77 19.56 -11.41
C ALA A 30 -10.24 19.26 -9.98
N CYS A 31 -10.52 20.32 -9.22
CA CYS A 31 -11.19 20.25 -7.93
C CYS A 31 -12.51 19.47 -8.06
N GLN A 32 -12.62 18.28 -7.47
CA GLN A 32 -13.82 17.71 -6.82
C GLN A 32 -13.58 16.23 -6.49
N SER A 33 -13.96 15.86 -5.27
CA SER A 33 -14.09 14.51 -4.68
C SER A 33 -13.20 13.38 -5.22
N ILE A 34 -12.37 12.81 -4.34
CA ILE A 34 -11.93 11.43 -4.55
C ILE A 34 -13.19 10.55 -4.55
N GLN A 35 -13.54 9.95 -5.69
CA GLN A 35 -14.64 8.99 -5.74
C GLN A 35 -14.14 7.70 -5.10
N LEU A 36 -14.41 7.55 -3.81
CA LEU A 36 -14.04 6.38 -3.03
C LEU A 36 -15.00 5.22 -3.39
N PRO A 37 -14.50 3.99 -3.56
CA PRO A 37 -15.37 2.84 -3.65
C PRO A 37 -16.15 2.68 -2.35
N PRO A 38 -17.36 2.10 -2.41
CA PRO A 38 -18.05 1.55 -1.25
C PRO A 38 -17.12 0.63 -0.44
N ARG A 39 -17.24 0.66 0.89
CA ARG A 39 -16.33 -0.10 1.78
C ARG A 39 -16.51 -1.62 1.68
N ASP A 40 -17.69 -2.06 1.29
CA ASP A 40 -18.01 -3.46 1.03
C ASP A 40 -17.34 -3.99 -0.25
N LEU A 41 -16.76 -3.11 -1.06
CA LEU A 41 -16.01 -3.45 -2.27
C LEU A 41 -14.48 -3.34 -2.08
N VAL A 42 -13.99 -2.94 -0.90
CA VAL A 42 -12.55 -3.00 -0.61
C VAL A 42 -12.19 -4.35 0.01
N SER A 43 -11.01 -4.86 -0.31
CA SER A 43 -10.51 -6.12 0.24
C SER A 43 -10.29 -6.01 1.76
N PRO A 44 -10.08 -7.13 2.47
CA PRO A 44 -9.68 -7.16 3.88
C PRO A 44 -8.43 -6.32 4.20
N ASP A 45 -7.66 -5.97 3.17
CA ASP A 45 -6.42 -5.21 3.27
C ASP A 45 -6.64 -3.70 3.26
N GLY A 46 -7.84 -3.26 2.86
CA GLY A 46 -8.20 -1.86 2.64
C GLY A 46 -7.78 -1.34 1.26
N GLY A 47 -8.34 -0.18 0.90
CA GLY A 47 -7.96 0.59 -0.28
C GLY A 47 -7.28 1.89 0.12
N TYR A 48 -6.22 2.26 -0.59
CA TYR A 48 -5.37 3.41 -0.26
C TYR A 48 -5.26 4.33 -1.46
N ALA A 49 -5.14 5.63 -1.21
CA ALA A 49 -4.98 6.59 -2.28
C ALA A 49 -4.22 7.82 -1.84
N THR A 50 -3.41 8.32 -2.77
CA THR A 50 -2.75 9.62 -2.67
C THR A 50 -3.26 10.57 -3.76
N LEU A 51 -3.62 11.77 -3.33
CA LEU A 51 -3.98 12.90 -4.19
C LEU A 51 -2.88 13.96 -4.13
N LEU A 52 -2.43 14.38 -5.31
CA LEU A 52 -1.28 15.26 -5.49
C LEU A 52 -1.72 16.51 -6.24
N ARG A 53 -1.63 17.69 -5.61
CA ARG A 53 -2.08 18.97 -6.20
C ARG A 53 -0.98 20.03 -6.21
N GLY A 54 -0.94 20.83 -7.27
CA GLY A 54 0.05 21.90 -7.44
C GLY A 54 1.35 21.47 -8.15
N PRO A 55 2.28 22.41 -8.36
CA PRO A 55 3.62 22.15 -8.89
C PRO A 55 4.52 21.51 -7.82
N SER A 56 5.66 20.92 -8.22
CA SER A 56 6.58 20.23 -7.31
C SER A 56 7.07 21.12 -6.15
N SER A 57 7.33 22.41 -6.40
CA SER A 57 7.78 23.37 -5.38
C SER A 57 6.74 23.71 -4.31
N HIS A 58 5.45 23.45 -4.59
CA HIS A 58 4.33 23.71 -3.68
C HIS A 58 3.35 22.54 -3.67
N LEU A 59 3.88 21.32 -3.76
CA LEU A 59 3.07 20.12 -3.87
C LEU A 59 2.27 19.96 -2.58
N LYS A 60 0.94 19.86 -2.72
CA LYS A 60 0.02 19.50 -1.65
C LYS A 60 -0.33 18.03 -1.78
N ILE A 61 -0.05 17.28 -0.73
CA ILE A 61 -0.35 15.85 -0.62
C ILE A 61 -1.60 15.68 0.25
N SER A 62 -2.50 14.81 -0.16
CA SER A 62 -3.63 14.37 0.66
C SER A 62 -3.81 12.88 0.46
N THR A 63 -3.97 12.14 1.54
CA THR A 63 -4.14 10.70 1.50
C THR A 63 -5.50 10.28 2.05
N VAL A 64 -5.94 9.09 1.65
CA VAL A 64 -7.14 8.45 2.15
C VAL A 64 -6.93 6.95 2.24
N SER A 65 -7.44 6.36 3.32
CA SER A 65 -7.53 4.92 3.55
C SER A 65 -9.00 4.55 3.71
N VAL A 66 -9.45 3.55 2.95
CA VAL A 66 -10.80 2.96 3.05
C VAL A 66 -10.62 1.57 3.60
N LEU A 67 -11.06 1.33 4.83
CA LEU A 67 -10.84 0.09 5.54
C LEU A 67 -12.14 -0.73 5.67
N PRO A 68 -12.05 -2.07 5.59
CA PRO A 68 -13.19 -2.96 5.68
C PRO A 68 -13.66 -3.12 7.13
N GLY A 69 -14.76 -2.47 7.51
CA GLY A 69 -15.31 -2.57 8.86
C GLY A 69 -16.27 -1.43 9.16
N PRO A 70 -16.86 -1.38 10.37
CA PRO A 70 -17.80 -0.32 10.76
C PRO A 70 -17.15 1.07 10.72
N GLU A 71 -17.97 2.12 10.65
CA GLU A 71 -17.45 3.48 10.84
C GLU A 71 -17.22 3.68 12.33
N SER A 72 -15.97 3.90 12.71
CA SER A 72 -15.58 4.05 14.10
C SER A 72 -14.62 5.21 14.28
N SER A 73 -14.50 5.61 15.53
CA SER A 73 -13.45 6.52 15.97
C SER A 73 -12.37 5.66 16.64
N GLU A 74 -11.29 5.39 15.93
CA GLU A 74 -10.03 4.90 16.50
C GLU A 74 -9.47 5.94 17.47
N TYR A 75 -9.21 5.51 18.71
CA TYR A 75 -8.58 6.33 19.74
C TYR A 75 -7.24 5.70 20.11
N PRO A 76 -6.19 5.90 19.29
CA PRO A 76 -4.90 5.30 19.57
C PRO A 76 -4.35 5.89 20.87
N ASN A 77 -3.98 5.03 21.81
CA ASN A 77 -3.44 5.42 23.11
C ASN A 77 -1.95 5.06 23.26
N ARG A 78 -1.35 4.47 22.22
CA ARG A 78 0.08 4.20 22.11
C ARG A 78 0.67 4.89 20.90
N SER A 79 1.94 5.25 21.01
CA SER A 79 2.72 5.79 19.90
C SER A 79 4.19 5.46 20.01
N ILE A 80 4.87 5.34 18.87
CA ILE A 80 6.33 5.29 18.76
C ILE A 80 6.76 6.14 17.57
N GLU A 81 7.95 6.73 17.68
CA GLU A 81 8.57 7.50 16.61
C GLU A 81 9.86 6.80 16.16
N CYS A 82 10.10 6.83 14.86
CA CYS A 82 11.31 6.31 14.23
C CYS A 82 11.63 7.17 13.00
N GLY A 83 12.78 6.94 12.38
CA GLY A 83 13.15 7.69 11.18
C GLY A 83 14.11 6.94 10.28
N TRP A 84 14.06 7.30 9.00
CA TRP A 84 15.03 6.85 8.00
C TRP A 84 15.24 7.95 6.96
N SER A 85 16.48 8.36 6.74
CA SER A 85 16.82 9.55 5.95
C SER A 85 16.03 10.80 6.45
N SER A 86 15.35 11.52 5.55
CA SER A 86 14.50 12.68 5.85
C SER A 86 13.05 12.32 6.25
N VAL A 87 12.72 11.03 6.39
CA VAL A 87 11.37 10.57 6.76
C VAL A 87 11.28 10.38 8.26
N ALA A 88 10.57 11.27 8.94
CA ALA A 88 10.19 11.14 10.34
C ALA A 88 8.84 10.43 10.44
N THR A 89 8.82 9.21 10.99
CA THR A 89 7.63 8.36 11.04
C THR A 89 7.09 8.28 12.47
N ARG A 90 5.78 8.46 12.62
CA ARG A 90 5.05 8.22 13.87
C ARG A 90 4.02 7.13 13.66
N LEU A 91 4.16 6.04 14.41
CA LEU A 91 3.18 4.95 14.46
C LEU A 91 2.24 5.14 15.64
N LEU A 92 0.93 5.01 15.41
CA LEU A 92 -0.15 5.13 16.39
C LEU A 92 -0.97 3.83 16.42
N TRP A 93 -1.33 3.34 17.61
CA TRP A 93 -2.19 2.15 17.77
C TRP A 93 -2.91 2.14 19.12
N ALA A 94 -3.99 1.36 19.23
CA ALA A 94 -4.64 1.05 20.49
C ALA A 94 -3.98 -0.14 21.22
N ASP A 95 -4.10 -0.18 22.55
CA ASP A 95 -3.66 -1.30 23.37
C ASP A 95 -4.18 -2.65 22.84
N GLY A 96 -3.29 -3.65 22.80
CA GLY A 96 -3.60 -4.99 22.31
C GLY A 96 -3.51 -5.17 20.79
N ALA A 97 -3.44 -4.09 19.99
CA ALA A 97 -3.27 -4.20 18.54
C ALA A 97 -1.85 -4.63 18.13
N LEU A 98 -0.82 -4.16 18.86
CA LEU A 98 0.59 -4.49 18.65
C LEU A 98 1.34 -4.57 19.97
N SER A 99 2.29 -5.49 20.07
CA SER A 99 3.35 -5.44 21.08
C SER A 99 4.37 -4.33 20.77
N ALA A 100 5.16 -3.92 21.76
CA ALA A 100 6.19 -2.89 21.57
C ALA A 100 7.24 -3.28 20.52
N MET A 101 7.64 -4.56 20.48
CA MET A 101 8.59 -5.06 19.48
C MET A 101 8.02 -5.03 18.07
N GLN A 102 6.76 -5.48 17.89
CA GLN A 102 6.08 -5.42 16.60
C GLN A 102 5.91 -3.96 16.13
N ALA A 103 5.56 -3.05 17.05
CA ALA A 103 5.44 -1.63 16.73
C ALA A 103 6.77 -1.01 16.29
N SER A 104 7.88 -1.34 16.95
CA SER A 104 9.22 -0.87 16.55
C SER A 104 9.59 -1.34 15.14
N GLN A 105 9.45 -2.65 14.88
CA GLN A 105 9.74 -3.24 13.57
C GLN A 105 8.87 -2.64 12.46
N LEU A 106 7.58 -2.45 12.75
CA LEU A 106 6.63 -1.87 11.80
C LEU A 106 6.97 -0.40 11.49
N CYS A 107 7.32 0.38 12.52
CA CYS A 107 7.71 1.78 12.34
C CYS A 107 8.95 1.89 11.44
N GLU A 108 10.00 1.13 11.73
CA GLU A 108 11.23 1.15 10.93
C GLU A 108 11.00 0.70 9.49
N ALA A 109 10.21 -0.37 9.30
CA ALA A 109 9.81 -0.84 7.97
C ALA A 109 9.03 0.23 7.19
N ALA A 110 8.08 0.90 7.86
CA ALA A 110 7.29 1.99 7.30
C ALA A 110 8.19 3.18 6.87
N ALA A 111 9.11 3.61 7.74
CA ALA A 111 10.06 4.68 7.43
C ALA A 111 10.97 4.34 6.24
N ARG A 112 11.52 3.12 6.20
CA ARG A 112 12.36 2.65 5.08
C ARG A 112 11.58 2.55 3.78
N SER A 113 10.37 2.00 3.81
CA SER A 113 9.53 1.84 2.62
C SER A 113 9.08 3.17 2.01
N ALA A 114 8.85 4.19 2.83
CA ALA A 114 8.63 5.57 2.37
C ALA A 114 9.89 6.21 1.78
N GLY A 115 11.04 5.93 2.38
CA GLY A 115 12.32 6.52 2.00
C GLY A 115 12.92 5.98 0.70
N LEU A 116 12.73 4.69 0.38
CA LEU A 116 13.27 4.07 -0.82
C LEU A 116 12.84 4.79 -2.13
N PRO A 117 11.53 5.05 -2.36
CA PRO A 117 11.09 5.86 -3.51
C PRO A 117 11.65 7.29 -3.51
N LEU A 118 11.73 7.94 -2.34
CA LEU A 118 12.27 9.29 -2.24
C LEU A 118 13.73 9.31 -2.68
N GLN A 119 14.55 8.37 -2.20
CA GLN A 119 15.94 8.22 -2.61
C GLN A 119 16.06 7.98 -4.12
N ALA A 120 15.28 7.03 -4.65
CA ALA A 120 15.30 6.67 -6.05
C ALA A 120 14.95 7.83 -7.01
N ASN A 121 14.18 8.80 -6.53
CA ASN A 121 13.78 10.00 -7.29
C ASN A 121 14.61 11.26 -6.93
N GLY A 122 15.73 11.12 -6.21
CA GLY A 122 16.59 12.24 -5.82
C GLY A 122 15.94 13.19 -4.80
N GLN A 123 14.96 12.70 -4.04
CA GLN A 123 14.20 13.42 -3.00
C GLN A 123 14.59 12.99 -1.58
N GLU A 124 15.74 12.33 -1.40
CA GLU A 124 16.18 11.77 -0.12
C GLU A 124 16.31 12.79 1.03
N ARG A 125 16.43 14.08 0.69
CA ARG A 125 16.57 15.20 1.64
C ARG A 125 15.27 15.95 1.87
N THR A 126 14.20 15.61 1.15
CA THR A 126 12.91 16.26 1.27
C THR A 126 12.27 15.86 2.60
N PRO A 127 12.03 16.81 3.54
CA PRO A 127 11.48 16.46 4.84
C PRO A 127 10.06 15.90 4.70
N VAL A 128 9.82 14.71 5.25
CA VAL A 128 8.49 14.09 5.29
C VAL A 128 8.14 13.69 6.72
N HIS A 129 6.95 14.11 7.16
CA HIS A 129 6.29 13.62 8.36
C HIS A 129 5.28 12.55 7.97
N TYR A 130 5.61 11.29 8.22
CA TYR A 130 4.75 10.15 7.92
C TYR A 130 4.04 9.67 9.18
N GLN A 131 2.71 9.73 9.21
CA GLN A 131 1.90 9.16 10.27
C GLN A 131 1.26 7.85 9.81
N LEU A 132 1.53 6.78 10.52
CA LEU A 132 0.94 5.46 10.32
C LEU A 132 0.03 5.16 11.51
N THR A 133 -1.23 4.80 11.26
CA THR A 133 -2.19 4.43 12.32
C THR A 133 -2.72 3.02 12.10
N ILE A 134 -2.70 2.19 13.14
CA ILE A 134 -3.33 0.86 13.10
C ILE A 134 -4.71 0.97 13.72
N VAL A 135 -5.72 0.64 12.92
CA VAL A 135 -7.13 0.74 13.28
C VAL A 135 -7.58 -0.60 13.85
N SER A 136 -7.89 -0.59 15.14
CA SER A 136 -8.12 -1.78 15.96
C SER A 136 -9.32 -2.60 15.49
N ASP A 137 -10.42 -1.94 15.12
CA ASP A 137 -11.65 -2.57 14.65
C ASP A 137 -11.71 -2.78 13.13
N GLY A 138 -10.61 -2.45 12.44
CA GLY A 138 -10.39 -2.71 11.02
C GLY A 138 -11.18 -1.84 10.06
N GLY A 139 -11.95 -0.84 10.52
CA GLY A 139 -12.97 -0.18 9.70
C GLY A 139 -12.77 1.31 9.41
N GLY A 140 -13.66 1.85 8.57
CA GLY A 140 -13.83 3.30 8.38
C GLY A 140 -13.20 3.91 7.13
N ILE A 141 -13.48 5.20 6.91
CA ILE A 141 -12.86 6.02 5.87
C ILE A 141 -12.02 7.08 6.57
N TRP A 142 -10.71 6.97 6.41
CA TRP A 142 -9.74 7.82 7.07
C TRP A 142 -9.09 8.75 6.07
N ARG A 143 -9.13 10.04 6.35
CA ARG A 143 -8.55 11.06 5.48
C ARG A 143 -7.48 11.80 6.25
N GLN A 144 -6.37 12.09 5.58
CA GLN A 144 -5.40 13.04 6.09
C GLN A 144 -6.11 14.37 6.34
N LEU A 145 -6.16 14.76 7.61
CA LEU A 145 -6.62 16.08 7.99
C LEU A 145 -5.56 17.11 7.56
N PRO A 146 -5.97 18.33 7.19
CA PRO A 146 -5.03 19.44 7.04
C PRO A 146 -4.21 19.55 8.33
N GLY A 147 -2.90 19.31 8.23
CA GLY A 147 -2.00 19.52 9.35
C GLY A 147 -1.75 21.02 9.57
N PRO A 148 -1.21 21.41 10.74
CA PRO A 148 -0.62 22.75 10.87
C PRO A 148 0.40 22.96 9.75
N GLU A 149 0.56 24.19 9.26
CA GLU A 149 1.61 24.53 8.29
C GLU A 149 2.98 24.21 8.91
N ARG A 150 3.47 23.00 8.62
CA ARG A 150 4.80 22.54 9.01
C ARG A 150 5.71 22.64 7.79
N PRO A 151 7.00 22.98 7.98
CA PRO A 151 7.97 22.80 6.91
C PRO A 151 8.04 21.30 6.55
N GLY A 152 7.94 20.99 5.25
CA GLY A 152 7.95 19.62 4.74
C GLY A 152 6.57 19.09 4.34
N GLN A 153 6.54 17.82 3.93
CA GLN A 153 5.34 17.13 3.49
C GLN A 153 4.73 16.31 4.63
N VAL A 154 3.40 16.33 4.75
CA VAL A 154 2.68 15.46 5.69
C VAL A 154 1.97 14.37 4.90
N VAL A 155 2.14 13.13 5.33
CA VAL A 155 1.52 11.93 4.74
C VAL A 155 0.90 11.11 5.86
N SER A 156 -0.34 10.63 5.70
CA SER A 156 -0.98 9.80 6.72
C SER A 156 -1.68 8.58 6.13
N PHE A 157 -1.45 7.39 6.69
CA PHE A 157 -2.18 6.18 6.28
C PHE A 157 -2.69 5.42 7.50
N TRP A 158 -3.84 4.79 7.30
CA TRP A 158 -4.50 3.94 8.29
C TRP A 158 -4.58 2.53 7.76
N PHE A 159 -4.16 1.55 8.55
CA PHE A 159 -4.18 0.13 8.19
C PHE A 159 -5.03 -0.63 9.19
N PRO A 160 -5.78 -1.66 8.76
CA PRO A 160 -6.55 -2.47 9.68
C PRO A 160 -5.59 -3.30 10.53
N SER A 161 -5.93 -3.51 11.80
CA SER A 161 -5.23 -4.46 12.65
C SER A 161 -5.25 -5.87 12.05
N SER A 162 -4.26 -6.68 12.38
CA SER A 162 -4.15 -8.06 11.91
C SER A 162 -3.63 -8.94 13.04
N PRO A 163 -4.19 -10.15 13.23
CA PRO A 163 -3.60 -11.12 14.16
C PRO A 163 -2.22 -11.61 13.67
N ASP A 164 -1.97 -11.56 12.36
CA ASP A 164 -0.66 -11.81 11.77
C ASP A 164 0.09 -10.47 11.58
N ALA A 165 1.00 -10.19 12.50
CA ALA A 165 1.82 -8.98 12.49
C ALA A 165 2.82 -8.95 11.32
N ASP A 166 3.29 -10.10 10.84
CA ASP A 166 4.20 -10.15 9.69
C ASP A 166 3.43 -9.85 8.40
N SER A 167 2.20 -10.34 8.27
CA SER A 167 1.30 -9.97 7.17
C SER A 167 1.00 -8.48 7.16
N LEU A 168 0.71 -7.89 8.34
CA LEU A 168 0.53 -6.45 8.47
C LEU A 168 1.79 -5.68 8.05
N ARG A 169 2.98 -6.10 8.53
CA ARG A 169 4.26 -5.46 8.19
C ARG A 169 4.52 -5.50 6.69
N ARG A 170 4.35 -6.65 6.05
CA ARG A 170 4.48 -6.80 4.60
C ARG A 170 3.51 -5.90 3.84
N ARG A 171 2.24 -5.83 4.26
CA ARG A 171 1.24 -4.94 3.66
C ARG A 171 1.64 -3.47 3.80
N VAL A 172 2.03 -3.04 4.99
CA VAL A 172 2.49 -1.67 5.25
C VAL A 172 3.67 -1.32 4.36
N ILE A 173 4.67 -2.19 4.23
CA ILE A 173 5.81 -1.96 3.34
C ILE A 173 5.38 -1.76 1.90
N ALA A 174 4.58 -2.70 1.36
CA ALA A 174 4.18 -2.66 -0.05
C ALA A 174 3.34 -1.43 -0.37
N THR A 175 2.30 -1.16 0.44
CA THR A 175 1.41 -0.01 0.26
C THR A 175 2.16 1.31 0.43
N THR A 176 3.01 1.43 1.45
CA THR A 176 3.76 2.67 1.69
C THR A 176 4.71 2.96 0.54
N ALA A 177 5.50 1.98 0.09
CA ALA A 177 6.40 2.17 -1.04
C ALA A 177 5.65 2.47 -2.35
N HIS A 178 4.50 1.85 -2.58
CA HIS A 178 3.63 2.15 -3.70
C HIS A 178 3.18 3.63 -3.70
N GLU A 179 2.58 4.08 -2.60
CA GLU A 179 2.06 5.45 -2.50
C GLU A 179 3.19 6.49 -2.51
N PHE A 180 4.31 6.18 -1.86
CA PHE A 180 5.48 7.06 -1.87
C PHE A 180 6.17 7.12 -3.24
N GLN A 181 6.04 6.12 -4.11
CA GLN A 181 6.49 6.22 -5.49
C GLN A 181 5.75 7.34 -6.22
N HIS A 182 4.42 7.43 -6.07
CA HIS A 182 3.65 8.52 -6.67
C HIS A 182 4.04 9.89 -6.12
N ILE A 183 4.24 9.99 -4.80
CA ILE A 183 4.68 11.20 -4.12
C ILE A 183 6.06 11.63 -4.63
N ALA A 184 7.03 10.71 -4.62
CA ALA A 184 8.42 10.98 -4.98
C ALA A 184 8.54 11.43 -6.44
N THR A 185 7.85 10.77 -7.37
CA THR A 185 7.81 11.17 -8.77
C THR A 185 7.14 12.52 -9.00
N ALA A 186 6.17 12.91 -8.16
CA ALA A 186 5.57 14.24 -8.25
C ALA A 186 6.47 15.34 -7.66
N LEU A 187 7.16 15.06 -6.55
CA LEU A 187 8.13 15.97 -5.93
C LEU A 187 9.33 16.24 -6.85
N SER A 188 9.79 15.24 -7.61
CA SER A 188 10.88 15.40 -8.58
C SER A 188 10.49 16.22 -9.81
N GLY A 189 9.23 16.66 -9.93
CA GLY A 189 8.76 17.46 -11.06
C GLY A 189 8.68 16.69 -12.37
N GLN A 190 8.85 15.36 -12.34
CA GLN A 190 8.74 14.54 -13.53
C GLN A 190 7.33 14.68 -14.12
N PRO A 191 7.20 14.84 -15.46
CA PRO A 191 5.90 15.02 -16.09
C PRO A 191 4.99 13.84 -15.75
N ARG A 192 3.71 14.12 -15.49
CA ARG A 192 2.65 13.13 -15.29
C ARG A 192 2.36 12.39 -16.60
N ARG A 193 3.33 11.63 -17.11
CA ARG A 193 3.13 10.72 -18.25
C ARG A 193 2.20 9.61 -17.74
N GLY A 194 0.98 9.57 -18.27
CA GLY A 194 -0.07 8.62 -17.86
C GLY A 194 0.33 7.15 -18.06
N ARG A 195 -0.53 6.25 -17.55
CA ARG A 195 -0.50 4.77 -17.62
C ARG A 195 0.79 4.03 -17.18
N GLN A 196 1.97 4.62 -17.20
CA GLN A 196 3.24 3.97 -16.81
C GLN A 196 3.58 4.11 -15.32
N ARG A 197 2.99 5.05 -14.58
CA ARG A 197 3.29 5.26 -13.15
C ARG A 197 2.75 4.17 -12.22
N GLU A 198 1.63 3.58 -12.60
CA GLU A 198 0.95 2.62 -11.73
C GLU A 198 1.70 1.28 -11.64
N PRO A 199 2.17 0.69 -12.77
CA PRO A 199 3.07 -0.45 -12.71
C PRO A 199 4.34 -0.18 -11.89
N ASP A 200 4.96 1.00 -12.04
CA ASP A 200 6.16 1.37 -11.29
C ASP A 200 5.91 1.43 -9.78
N ALA A 201 4.73 1.91 -9.35
CA ALA A 201 4.35 1.93 -7.95
C ALA A 201 4.09 0.52 -7.39
N TYR A 202 3.45 -0.36 -8.16
CA TYR A 202 3.33 -1.78 -7.78
C TYR A 202 4.70 -2.48 -7.72
N LEU A 203 5.60 -2.17 -8.65
CA LEU A 203 6.98 -2.63 -8.62
C LEU A 203 7.69 -2.12 -7.36
N ALA A 204 7.57 -0.83 -7.04
CA ALA A 204 8.14 -0.24 -5.82
C ALA A 204 7.69 -0.97 -4.54
N GLY A 205 6.42 -1.35 -4.45
CA GLY A 205 5.90 -2.16 -3.34
C GLY A 205 6.59 -3.52 -3.20
N ALA A 206 6.69 -4.28 -4.30
CA ALA A 206 7.34 -5.59 -4.31
C ALA A 206 8.85 -5.49 -4.03
N CYS A 207 9.52 -4.51 -4.62
CA CYS A 207 10.95 -4.23 -4.41
C CYS A 207 11.24 -3.85 -2.96
N ALA A 208 10.41 -2.99 -2.36
CA ALA A 208 10.58 -2.57 -0.96
C ALA A 208 10.42 -3.76 -0.01
N GLN A 209 9.43 -4.64 -0.23
CA GLN A 209 9.30 -5.87 0.55
C GLN A 209 10.56 -6.72 0.47
N LEU A 210 11.07 -7.01 -0.73
CA LEU A 210 12.28 -7.80 -0.92
C LEU A 210 13.50 -7.16 -0.23
N LEU A 211 13.69 -5.84 -0.37
CA LEU A 211 14.85 -5.13 0.17
C LEU A 211 14.81 -4.95 1.70
N ILE A 212 13.62 -4.89 2.29
CA ILE A 212 13.44 -4.66 3.73
C ILE A 212 13.40 -5.99 4.48
N GLU A 213 12.65 -6.97 3.97
CA GLU A 213 12.45 -8.28 4.61
C GLU A 213 13.50 -9.32 4.16
N GLY A 214 14.30 -9.01 3.13
CA GLY A 214 15.20 -9.97 2.49
C GLY A 214 14.49 -11.06 1.68
N THR A 215 13.16 -11.06 1.66
CA THR A 215 12.32 -12.05 0.99
C THR A 215 11.07 -11.42 0.40
N LEU A 216 10.54 -12.05 -0.66
CA LEU A 216 9.25 -11.70 -1.25
C LEU A 216 8.50 -12.99 -1.57
N ALA A 217 7.35 -13.20 -0.93
CA ALA A 217 6.50 -14.35 -1.24
C ALA A 217 5.67 -14.08 -2.52
N ARG A 218 5.50 -15.10 -3.35
CA ARG A 218 4.69 -15.07 -4.58
C ARG A 218 3.26 -14.65 -4.28
N ALA A 219 2.70 -15.09 -3.16
CA ALA A 219 1.37 -14.73 -2.69
C ALA A 219 1.22 -13.23 -2.35
N ASN A 220 2.32 -12.50 -2.16
CA ASN A 220 2.31 -11.06 -1.89
C ASN A 220 2.42 -10.22 -3.17
N LEU A 221 2.58 -10.84 -4.35
CA LEU A 221 2.58 -10.11 -5.60
C LEU A 221 1.20 -9.48 -5.85
N PRO A 222 1.16 -8.28 -6.44
CA PRO A 222 -0.11 -7.64 -6.77
C PRO A 222 -0.82 -8.42 -7.88
N GLY A 223 -2.09 -8.81 -7.72
CA GLY A 223 -2.82 -9.41 -8.85
C GLY A 223 -3.83 -10.52 -8.59
N GLY A 224 -4.47 -10.58 -7.41
CA GLY A 224 -5.52 -11.58 -7.14
C GLY A 224 -6.94 -11.20 -7.59
N HIS A 225 -7.14 -10.01 -8.19
CA HIS A 225 -8.47 -9.47 -8.48
C HIS A 225 -8.61 -9.12 -9.97
N ASP A 226 -9.58 -9.73 -10.67
CA ASP A 226 -9.93 -9.32 -12.04
C ASP A 226 -10.71 -8.00 -11.98
N PRO A 227 -10.15 -6.87 -12.46
CA PRO A 227 -10.82 -5.57 -12.42
C PRO A 227 -12.06 -5.50 -13.32
N ARG A 228 -12.23 -6.45 -14.24
CA ARG A 228 -13.44 -6.58 -15.07
C ARG A 228 -14.59 -7.23 -14.31
N ALA A 229 -14.31 -7.87 -13.17
CA ALA A 229 -15.30 -8.58 -12.37
C ALA A 229 -16.13 -7.64 -11.48
N ASP A 230 -15.74 -6.37 -11.31
CA ASP A 230 -16.49 -5.42 -10.49
C ASP A 230 -16.83 -4.12 -11.25
N PRO A 231 -18.03 -4.03 -11.86
CA PRO A 231 -18.48 -2.83 -12.56
C PRO A 231 -18.75 -1.65 -11.61
N PHE A 232 -18.87 -1.88 -10.30
CA PHE A 232 -19.18 -0.88 -9.29
C PHE A 232 -17.94 -0.12 -8.81
N LEU A 233 -16.73 -0.59 -9.13
CA LEU A 233 -15.50 0.14 -8.86
C LEU A 233 -15.34 1.37 -9.77
N PRO A 234 -14.85 2.51 -9.23
CA PRO A 234 -14.47 3.66 -10.04
C PRO A 234 -13.44 3.32 -11.13
N SER A 235 -13.47 4.02 -12.26
CA SER A 235 -12.57 3.78 -13.41
C SER A 235 -11.08 3.80 -13.03
N ALA A 236 -10.71 4.71 -12.12
CA ALA A 236 -9.36 4.80 -11.56
C ALA A 236 -8.95 3.54 -10.78
N ALA A 237 -9.82 3.04 -9.90
CA ALA A 237 -9.59 1.83 -9.12
C ALA A 237 -9.44 0.60 -10.03
N ARG A 238 -10.28 0.47 -11.06
CA ARG A 238 -10.15 -0.60 -12.05
C ARG A 238 -8.84 -0.53 -12.83
N SER A 239 -8.44 0.69 -13.23
CA SER A 239 -7.18 0.91 -13.94
C SER A 239 -5.97 0.55 -13.07
N SER A 240 -6.02 0.89 -11.78
CA SER A 240 -4.99 0.50 -10.82
C SER A 240 -4.92 -1.00 -10.62
N ALA A 241 -6.06 -1.65 -10.33
CA ALA A 241 -6.10 -3.10 -10.16
C ALA A 241 -5.60 -3.86 -11.41
N HIS A 242 -5.87 -3.34 -12.60
CA HIS A 242 -5.34 -3.89 -13.85
C HIS A 242 -3.81 -3.75 -13.96
N ALA A 243 -3.27 -2.58 -13.59
CA ALA A 243 -1.84 -2.36 -13.54
C ALA A 243 -1.15 -3.26 -12.51
N GLY A 244 -1.77 -3.44 -11.34
CA GLY A 244 -1.31 -4.37 -10.31
C GLY A 244 -1.24 -5.79 -10.82
N SER A 245 -2.33 -6.30 -11.39
CA SER A 245 -2.40 -7.65 -11.98
C SER A 245 -1.38 -7.87 -13.09
N THR A 246 -1.20 -6.89 -13.96
CA THR A 246 -0.20 -6.96 -15.05
C THR A 246 1.21 -6.99 -14.47
N THR A 247 1.48 -6.18 -13.45
CA THR A 247 2.80 -6.09 -12.80
C THR A 247 3.12 -7.37 -12.05
N GLY A 248 2.21 -7.92 -11.23
CA GLY A 248 2.45 -9.17 -10.53
C GLY A 248 2.66 -10.34 -11.49
N ALA A 249 1.85 -10.44 -12.55
CA ALA A 249 2.07 -11.44 -13.59
C ALA A 249 3.46 -11.32 -14.23
N ALA A 250 3.91 -10.09 -14.51
CA ALA A 250 5.25 -9.85 -15.03
C ALA A 250 6.35 -10.26 -14.03
N LEU A 251 6.13 -10.04 -12.72
CA LEU A 251 7.08 -10.36 -11.66
C LEU A 251 7.23 -11.87 -11.40
N LEU A 252 6.24 -12.69 -11.77
CA LEU A 252 6.32 -14.16 -11.64
C LEU A 252 7.56 -14.75 -12.33
N ARG A 253 8.07 -14.11 -13.38
CA ARG A 253 9.28 -14.55 -14.09
C ARG A 253 10.51 -14.66 -13.19
N PHE A 254 10.58 -13.89 -12.09
CA PHE A 254 11.71 -13.92 -11.15
C PHE A 254 11.64 -15.08 -10.17
N PHE A 255 10.47 -15.68 -9.99
CA PHE A 255 10.25 -16.77 -9.04
C PHE A 255 10.62 -18.14 -9.62
N GLY A 256 10.55 -18.32 -10.94
CA GLY A 256 10.56 -19.66 -11.53
C GLY A 256 9.43 -20.49 -10.90
N ASP A 257 9.77 -21.61 -10.28
CA ASP A 257 8.83 -22.47 -9.54
C ASP A 257 8.70 -22.13 -8.04
N ALA A 258 9.60 -21.31 -7.49
CA ALA A 258 9.65 -21.02 -6.05
C ALA A 258 8.47 -20.18 -5.55
N ASP A 259 7.98 -20.47 -4.34
CA ASP A 259 6.92 -19.67 -3.70
C ASP A 259 7.45 -18.44 -2.98
N THR A 260 8.75 -18.41 -2.66
CA THR A 260 9.41 -17.28 -2.00
C THR A 260 10.71 -16.96 -2.72
N LEU A 261 10.91 -15.69 -3.01
CA LEU A 261 12.13 -15.16 -3.59
C LEU A 261 13.03 -14.63 -2.45
N HIS A 262 14.23 -15.16 -2.33
CA HIS A 262 15.23 -14.68 -1.37
C HIS A 262 16.22 -13.74 -2.04
N ILE A 263 16.59 -12.65 -1.36
CA ILE A 263 17.45 -11.60 -1.92
C ILE A 263 18.85 -12.10 -2.30
N ASN A 264 19.35 -13.11 -1.59
CA ASN A 264 20.65 -13.75 -1.82
C ASN A 264 20.62 -14.83 -2.93
N GLU A 265 19.50 -15.01 -3.62
CA GLU A 265 19.34 -15.99 -4.72
C GLU A 265 18.73 -15.32 -5.95
N GLY A 266 17.59 -15.81 -6.45
CA GLY A 266 16.86 -15.24 -7.58
C GLY A 266 16.44 -13.77 -7.34
N GLY A 267 16.36 -13.35 -6.08
CA GLY A 267 16.01 -11.97 -5.70
C GLY A 267 16.96 -10.91 -6.23
N ARG A 268 18.23 -11.23 -6.48
CA ARG A 268 19.18 -10.25 -7.07
C ARG A 268 18.74 -9.77 -8.45
N HIS A 269 18.14 -10.65 -9.26
CA HIS A 269 17.64 -10.25 -10.58
C HIS A 269 16.45 -9.30 -10.46
N LEU A 270 15.58 -9.50 -9.47
CA LEU A 270 14.52 -8.55 -9.19
C LEU A 270 15.09 -7.23 -8.67
N VAL A 271 16.05 -7.25 -7.74
CA VAL A 271 16.73 -6.02 -7.24
C VAL A 271 17.38 -5.23 -8.39
N GLN A 272 18.07 -5.91 -9.31
CA GLN A 272 18.63 -5.28 -10.50
C GLN A 272 17.53 -4.64 -11.37
N HIS A 273 16.43 -5.35 -11.60
CA HIS A 273 15.29 -4.82 -12.34
C HIS A 273 14.66 -3.60 -11.66
N CYS A 274 14.54 -3.61 -10.32
CA CYS A 274 14.08 -2.46 -9.53
C CYS A 274 15.02 -1.26 -9.72
N HIS A 275 16.33 -1.48 -9.70
CA HIS A 275 17.31 -0.43 -9.92
C HIS A 275 17.18 0.19 -11.32
N GLU A 276 17.16 -0.65 -12.35
CA GLU A 276 17.10 -0.22 -13.75
C GLU A 276 15.78 0.48 -14.11
N THR A 277 14.67 0.04 -13.51
CA THR A 277 13.32 0.51 -13.88
C THR A 277 12.90 1.73 -13.06
N ILE A 278 13.11 1.69 -11.74
CA ILE A 278 12.59 2.70 -10.81
C ILE A 278 13.66 3.36 -9.96
N GLY A 279 14.94 3.08 -10.19
CA GLY A 279 16.06 3.76 -9.52
C GLY A 279 16.30 3.33 -8.07
N PHE A 280 15.71 2.22 -7.62
CA PHE A 280 15.91 1.71 -6.27
C PHE A 280 17.40 1.37 -6.02
N PRO A 281 17.92 1.50 -4.79
CA PRO A 281 19.31 1.24 -4.50
C PRO A 281 19.65 -0.25 -4.67
N LEU A 282 20.82 -0.53 -5.26
CA LEU A 282 21.43 -1.85 -5.19
C LEU A 282 21.90 -2.08 -3.75
N GLN A 283 21.58 -3.23 -3.17
CA GLN A 283 22.24 -3.64 -1.92
C GLN A 283 23.70 -3.99 -2.25
N GLN A 284 24.62 -3.40 -1.48
CA GLN A 284 26.05 -3.75 -1.51
C GLN A 284 26.29 -5.04 -0.74
#